data_AF-A0A258WZX2-F1
#
_entry.id   AF-A0A258WZX2-F1
#
_cell.length_a   1.000
_cell.length_b   1.000
_cell.length_c   1.000
_cell.angle_alpha   90.00
_cell.angle_beta   90.00
_cell.angle_gamma   90.00
#
_symmetry.space_group_name_H-M   'P 1'
#
loop_
_entity.id
_entity.type
_entity.pdbx_description
1 polymer ?
#
loop_
_entity_poly.entity_id
_entity_poly.type
_entity_poly.pdbx_seq_one_letter_code
_entity_poly.pdbx_strand_id
1 'polypeptide(L)'
;MNDLLTFGIGGRIKSVDYKSLVPYSVAILHCEYIRQAQSLQLKSPSSLFTEATMIRHLFHYLESRHLTGLSLFTLTQMQEFHTYLRTLPSKTGKPLSKSSQRLAYTFFKNFSMWLQEYHPTEAPPLNIFQRSPYKGNNDHLKTHYFSDHVLEQIKKAIVIETDIYTKTYLLISLYYGLRSLDTMSLTADCLIPSDKDGKYDLRYIDHKQKEVVIIPAIASPVVRAIQSLIEHTVSMRASSNSEALFIAADSNGSVIKLNSYQKTRLDRFTKSHNITDESGNTAKITSHMFRRTLATNLQSSGASLEATQVIMNHKHKRTTLKHYVKTKSEDYIDQISKTLDHMLVLSSAQEIEQFHQERTGVTLRLSDGYCTNVSMISDAAYMCDNFPKRGNCYGCSKMVTTPEFLPYFKQLITDKDKELKSKSLYGSHVIRQIEFEKGLIETIIDKLEVMS
;
A
#
# COMPACT_ATOMS: atom_id res chain seq x y z
N MET A 1 -35.51 11.08 -20.61
CA MET A 1 -34.16 10.97 -20.01
C MET A 1 -33.50 9.69 -20.49
N ASN A 2 -32.18 9.66 -20.71
CA ASN A 2 -31.48 8.44 -21.12
C ASN A 2 -31.17 7.57 -19.89
N ASP A 3 -32.03 6.61 -19.58
CA ASP A 3 -31.96 5.77 -18.38
C ASP A 3 -30.78 4.76 -18.37
N LEU A 4 -29.97 4.77 -19.44
CA LEU A 4 -28.71 4.07 -19.51
C LEU A 4 -27.58 5.00 -19.03
N LEU A 5 -26.98 4.68 -17.88
CA LEU A 5 -25.80 5.41 -17.39
C LEU A 5 -24.51 4.73 -17.78
N THR A 6 -23.58 5.50 -18.35
CA THR A 6 -22.26 5.02 -18.78
C THR A 6 -21.15 5.53 -17.87
N PHE A 7 -20.12 4.71 -17.67
CA PHE A 7 -18.96 4.97 -16.84
C PHE A 7 -17.68 4.56 -17.58
N GLY A 8 -16.76 5.50 -17.78
CA GLY A 8 -15.43 5.21 -18.32
C GLY A 8 -14.52 4.64 -17.24
N ILE A 9 -14.19 3.35 -17.30
CA ILE A 9 -13.40 2.64 -16.28
C ILE A 9 -12.29 1.84 -16.95
N GLY A 10 -11.03 2.23 -16.72
CA GLY A 10 -9.86 1.50 -17.20
C GLY A 10 -9.82 1.33 -18.73
N GLY A 11 -10.24 2.37 -19.46
CA GLY A 11 -10.31 2.36 -20.93
C GLY A 11 -11.51 1.61 -21.51
N ARG A 12 -12.44 1.12 -20.69
CA ARG A 12 -13.69 0.48 -21.12
C ARG A 12 -14.89 1.29 -20.69
N ILE A 13 -15.92 1.32 -21.52
CA ILE A 13 -17.22 1.88 -21.16
C ILE A 13 -18.03 0.76 -20.49
N LYS A 14 -18.45 1.00 -19.25
CA LYS A 14 -19.43 0.15 -18.56
C LYS A 14 -20.75 0.89 -18.47
N SER A 15 -21.85 0.17 -18.44
CA SER A 15 -23.17 0.78 -18.30
C SER A 15 -24.03 0.09 -17.24
N VAL A 16 -24.99 0.86 -16.71
CA VAL A 16 -26.07 0.37 -15.86
C VAL A 16 -27.38 0.86 -16.46
N ASP A 17 -28.27 -0.07 -16.78
CA ASP A 17 -29.62 0.23 -17.23
C ASP A 17 -30.56 0.32 -16.02
N TYR A 18 -31.17 1.50 -15.84
CA TYR A 18 -32.13 1.75 -14.77
C TYR A 18 -33.57 1.38 -15.15
N LYS A 19 -33.89 1.18 -16.43
CA LYS A 19 -35.23 0.74 -16.85
C LYS A 19 -35.56 -0.66 -16.35
N SER A 20 -34.53 -1.49 -16.17
CA SER A 20 -34.69 -2.85 -15.65
C SER A 20 -34.84 -2.92 -14.13
N LEU A 21 -34.88 -1.79 -13.41
CA LEU A 21 -34.91 -1.76 -11.94
C LEU A 21 -36.31 -1.40 -11.45
N VAL A 22 -36.79 -2.17 -10.47
CA VAL A 22 -38.12 -2.02 -9.87
C VAL A 22 -37.95 -1.65 -8.38
N PRO A 23 -38.72 -0.69 -7.84
CA PRO A 23 -39.70 0.17 -8.52
C PRO A 23 -39.01 1.27 -9.37
N TYR A 24 -39.54 1.50 -10.57
CA TYR A 24 -38.95 2.43 -11.53
C TYR A 24 -38.97 3.90 -11.05
N SER A 25 -39.97 4.27 -10.24
CA SER A 25 -40.06 5.57 -9.55
C SER A 25 -38.78 5.89 -8.75
N VAL A 26 -38.32 4.93 -7.94
CA VAL A 26 -37.08 5.07 -7.14
C VAL A 26 -35.85 4.96 -8.03
N ALA A 27 -35.90 4.17 -9.10
CA ALA A 27 -34.78 3.97 -10.01
C ALA A 27 -34.40 5.27 -10.74
N ILE A 28 -35.38 6.05 -11.19
CA ILE A 28 -35.13 7.35 -11.84
C ILE A 28 -34.44 8.32 -10.88
N LEU A 29 -34.91 8.42 -9.63
CA LEU A 29 -34.30 9.30 -8.62
C LEU A 29 -32.86 8.90 -8.32
N HIS A 30 -32.58 7.59 -8.23
CA HIS A 30 -31.21 7.12 -8.06
C HIS A 30 -30.35 7.39 -9.30
N CYS A 31 -30.91 7.28 -10.51
CA CYS A 31 -30.22 7.63 -11.75
C CYS A 31 -29.83 9.12 -11.75
N GLU A 32 -30.74 10.00 -11.33
CA GLU A 32 -30.48 11.43 -11.14
C GLU A 32 -29.37 11.70 -10.12
N TYR A 33 -29.42 11.06 -8.94
CA TYR A 33 -28.37 11.13 -7.92
C TYR A 33 -26.98 10.79 -8.50
N ILE A 34 -26.88 9.71 -9.27
CA ILE A 34 -25.60 9.31 -9.88
C ILE A 34 -25.16 10.29 -10.96
N ARG A 35 -26.07 10.81 -11.80
CA ARG A 35 -25.73 11.85 -12.79
C ARG A 35 -25.21 13.11 -12.13
N GLN A 36 -25.86 13.56 -11.06
CA GLN A 36 -25.40 14.73 -10.32
C GLN A 36 -23.99 14.49 -9.77
N ALA A 37 -23.74 13.33 -9.14
CA ALA A 37 -22.42 12.98 -8.63
C ALA A 37 -21.35 12.84 -9.74
N GLN A 38 -21.71 12.41 -10.95
CA GLN A 38 -20.84 12.41 -12.13
C GLN A 38 -20.51 13.83 -12.58
N SER A 39 -21.53 14.69 -12.74
CA SER A 39 -21.37 16.06 -13.23
C SER A 39 -20.50 16.92 -12.30
N LEU A 40 -20.66 16.74 -10.99
CA LEU A 40 -19.90 17.45 -9.96
C LEU A 40 -18.56 16.77 -9.63
N GLN A 41 -18.22 15.66 -10.30
CA GLN A 41 -17.00 14.87 -10.08
C GLN A 41 -16.73 14.49 -8.62
N LEU A 42 -17.79 14.26 -7.83
CA LEU A 42 -17.68 13.98 -6.39
C LEU A 42 -16.98 12.64 -6.10
N LYS A 43 -17.05 11.69 -7.05
CA LYS A 43 -16.52 10.34 -6.93
C LYS A 43 -15.90 9.90 -8.26
N SER A 44 -14.93 8.98 -8.18
CA SER A 44 -14.36 8.38 -9.39
C SER A 44 -15.41 7.57 -10.19
N PRO A 45 -15.27 7.43 -11.52
CA PRO A 45 -16.18 6.61 -12.32
C PRO A 45 -16.32 5.17 -11.79
N SER A 46 -15.22 4.57 -11.34
CA SER A 46 -15.22 3.23 -10.73
C SER A 46 -16.02 3.15 -9.44
N SER A 47 -15.95 4.19 -8.60
CA SER A 47 -16.72 4.29 -7.35
C SER A 47 -18.21 4.43 -7.64
N LEU A 48 -18.58 5.30 -8.60
CA LEU A 48 -19.98 5.52 -9.00
C LEU A 48 -20.59 4.27 -9.64
N PHE A 49 -19.85 3.59 -10.51
CA PHE A 49 -20.29 2.31 -11.06
C PHE A 49 -20.47 1.24 -9.97
N THR A 50 -19.58 1.20 -8.99
CA THR A 50 -19.73 0.29 -7.83
C THR A 50 -20.99 0.62 -7.05
N GLU A 51 -21.29 1.89 -6.83
CA GLU A 51 -22.51 2.36 -6.15
C GLU A 51 -23.77 1.97 -6.93
N ALA A 52 -23.82 2.32 -8.22
CA ALA A 52 -24.91 1.95 -9.13
C ALA A 52 -25.09 0.42 -9.27
N THR A 53 -24.04 -0.38 -9.10
CA THR A 53 -24.13 -1.84 -9.11
C THR A 53 -24.61 -2.39 -7.77
N MET A 54 -24.05 -1.92 -6.66
CA MET A 54 -24.33 -2.44 -5.32
C MET A 54 -25.73 -2.05 -4.82
N ILE A 55 -26.23 -0.87 -5.21
CA ILE A 55 -27.60 -0.44 -4.88
C ILE A 55 -28.66 -1.35 -5.51
N ARG A 56 -28.34 -2.14 -6.56
CA ARG A 56 -29.28 -3.09 -7.17
C ARG A 56 -29.86 -4.05 -6.13
N HIS A 57 -29.12 -4.39 -5.08
CA HIS A 57 -29.64 -5.21 -3.99
C HIS A 57 -30.82 -4.56 -3.25
N LEU A 58 -30.83 -3.23 -3.12
CA LEU A 58 -31.98 -2.50 -2.59
C LEU A 58 -33.18 -2.67 -3.52
N PHE A 59 -33.01 -2.45 -4.83
CA PHE A 59 -34.10 -2.60 -5.81
C PHE A 59 -34.71 -4.01 -5.81
N HIS A 60 -33.88 -5.05 -5.79
CA HIS A 60 -34.40 -6.43 -5.69
C HIS A 60 -35.15 -6.68 -4.37
N TYR A 61 -34.70 -6.07 -3.26
CA TYR A 61 -35.42 -6.13 -1.99
C TYR A 61 -36.78 -5.42 -2.08
N LEU A 62 -36.81 -4.18 -2.60
CA LEU A 62 -38.04 -3.41 -2.78
C LEU A 62 -39.05 -4.17 -3.65
N GLU A 63 -38.60 -4.73 -4.77
CA GLU A 63 -39.41 -5.57 -5.65
C GLU A 63 -39.96 -6.81 -4.93
N SER A 64 -39.12 -7.55 -4.20
CA SER A 64 -39.52 -8.75 -3.45
C SER A 64 -40.53 -8.48 -2.32
N ARG A 65 -40.61 -7.23 -1.87
CA ARG A 65 -41.53 -6.77 -0.82
C ARG A 65 -42.69 -5.93 -1.38
N HIS A 66 -42.80 -5.83 -2.70
CA HIS A 66 -43.80 -5.01 -3.39
C HIS A 66 -43.84 -3.55 -2.91
N LEU A 67 -42.68 -2.98 -2.58
CA LEU A 67 -42.54 -1.59 -2.16
C LEU A 67 -42.40 -0.70 -3.39
N THR A 68 -43.26 0.31 -3.51
CA THR A 68 -43.34 1.21 -4.65
C THR A 68 -42.54 2.50 -4.48
N GLY A 69 -42.06 2.80 -3.27
CA GLY A 69 -41.35 4.02 -2.92
C GLY A 69 -40.53 3.88 -1.63
N LEU A 70 -39.79 4.93 -1.29
CA LEU A 70 -38.94 4.98 -0.09
C LEU A 70 -39.52 5.85 1.03
N SER A 71 -40.49 6.72 0.76
CA SER A 71 -41.06 7.65 1.75
C SER A 71 -41.63 6.95 3.00
N LEU A 72 -42.21 5.75 2.82
CA LEU A 72 -42.76 4.92 3.89
C LEU A 72 -41.80 3.82 4.37
N PHE A 73 -40.51 3.88 3.99
CA PHE A 73 -39.55 2.86 4.37
C PHE A 73 -39.26 2.90 5.88
N THR A 74 -39.61 1.82 6.58
CA THR A 74 -39.59 1.74 8.05
C THR A 74 -38.30 1.12 8.59
N LEU A 75 -38.08 1.28 9.91
CA LEU A 75 -36.99 0.59 10.61
C LEU A 75 -37.08 -0.93 10.48
N THR A 76 -38.29 -1.50 10.51
CA THR A 76 -38.53 -2.94 10.32
C THR A 76 -38.05 -3.41 8.95
N GLN A 77 -38.42 -2.68 7.89
CA GLN A 77 -37.94 -2.97 6.53
C GLN A 77 -36.42 -2.81 6.42
N MET A 78 -35.82 -1.90 7.18
CA MET A 78 -34.36 -1.78 7.24
C MET A 78 -33.68 -2.99 7.88
N GLN A 79 -34.25 -3.53 8.95
CA GLN A 79 -33.78 -4.76 9.60
C GLN A 79 -33.94 -6.00 8.70
N GLU A 80 -35.07 -6.08 7.99
CA GLU A 80 -35.30 -7.10 6.98
C GLU A 80 -34.31 -6.99 5.82
N PHE A 81 -34.06 -5.78 5.32
CA PHE A 81 -33.08 -5.54 4.26
C PHE A 81 -31.68 -6.00 4.68
N HIS A 82 -31.26 -5.73 5.92
CA HIS A 82 -30.00 -6.28 6.45
C HIS A 82 -29.98 -7.80 6.46
N THR A 83 -31.09 -8.43 6.84
CA THR A 83 -31.22 -9.90 6.87
C THR A 83 -31.17 -10.47 5.44
N TYR A 84 -31.87 -9.84 4.51
CA TYR A 84 -31.85 -10.16 3.09
C TYR A 84 -30.42 -10.08 2.50
N LEU A 85 -29.66 -9.02 2.80
CA LEU A 85 -28.27 -8.90 2.35
C LEU A 85 -27.37 -10.04 2.85
N ARG A 86 -27.71 -10.71 3.96
CA ARG A 86 -26.95 -11.85 4.50
C ARG A 86 -27.30 -13.17 3.81
N THR A 87 -28.50 -13.30 3.26
CA THR A 87 -28.96 -14.52 2.56
C THR A 87 -28.57 -14.53 1.09
N LEU A 88 -28.25 -13.37 0.51
CA LEU A 88 -27.88 -13.27 -0.89
C LEU A 88 -26.61 -14.06 -1.25
N PRO A 89 -26.66 -14.94 -2.26
CA PRO A 89 -25.47 -15.54 -2.82
C PRO A 89 -24.69 -14.50 -3.62
N SER A 90 -23.38 -14.56 -3.52
CA SER A 90 -22.45 -13.89 -4.43
C SER A 90 -22.35 -14.67 -5.74
N LYS A 91 -21.62 -14.11 -6.72
CA LYS A 91 -21.37 -14.77 -8.02
C LYS A 91 -20.73 -16.17 -7.92
N THR A 92 -20.15 -16.51 -6.78
CA THR A 92 -19.51 -17.81 -6.52
C THR A 92 -20.37 -18.74 -5.66
N GLY A 93 -21.66 -18.42 -5.48
CA GLY A 93 -22.60 -19.19 -4.66
C GLY A 93 -22.44 -19.00 -3.13
N LYS A 94 -21.35 -18.36 -2.68
CA LYS A 94 -21.10 -18.06 -1.26
C LYS A 94 -21.92 -16.85 -0.80
N PRO A 95 -22.31 -16.75 0.49
CA PRO A 95 -23.00 -15.56 1.01
C PRO A 95 -22.24 -14.26 0.73
N LEU A 96 -23.00 -13.17 0.51
CA LEU A 96 -22.45 -11.85 0.25
C LEU A 96 -21.50 -11.42 1.37
N SER A 97 -20.32 -10.88 1.01
CA SER A 97 -19.31 -10.52 2.01
C SER A 97 -19.78 -9.40 2.93
N LYS A 98 -19.37 -9.40 4.22
CA LYS A 98 -19.67 -8.29 5.16
C LYS A 98 -19.28 -6.91 4.60
N SER A 99 -18.19 -6.84 3.83
CA SER A 99 -17.76 -5.61 3.14
C SER A 99 -18.75 -5.14 2.07
N SER A 100 -19.30 -6.07 1.29
CA SER A 100 -20.30 -5.78 0.26
C SER A 100 -21.64 -5.38 0.90
N GLN A 101 -22.05 -6.09 1.95
CA GLN A 101 -23.25 -5.72 2.73
C GLN A 101 -23.13 -4.29 3.28
N ARG A 102 -21.97 -3.93 3.86
CA ARG A 102 -21.68 -2.57 4.32
C ARG A 102 -21.73 -1.52 3.20
N LEU A 103 -21.24 -1.85 2.00
CA LEU A 103 -21.30 -0.93 0.86
C LEU A 103 -22.75 -0.67 0.44
N ALA A 104 -23.57 -1.72 0.28
CA ALA A 104 -24.99 -1.58 -0.03
C ALA A 104 -25.71 -0.68 0.99
N TYR A 105 -25.47 -0.91 2.29
CA TYR A 105 -25.99 -0.07 3.37
C TYR A 105 -25.53 1.39 3.26
N THR A 106 -24.23 1.62 3.05
CA THR A 106 -23.66 2.97 3.00
C THR A 106 -24.19 3.74 1.79
N PHE A 107 -24.31 3.08 0.65
CA PHE A 107 -24.85 3.68 -0.57
C PHE A 107 -26.34 3.98 -0.43
N PHE A 108 -27.12 3.08 0.18
CA PHE A 108 -28.51 3.38 0.49
C PHE A 108 -28.62 4.61 1.40
N LYS A 109 -27.81 4.68 2.47
CA LYS A 109 -27.78 5.85 3.36
C LYS A 109 -27.45 7.15 2.61
N ASN A 110 -26.42 7.15 1.77
CA ASN A 110 -26.02 8.34 1.01
C ASN A 110 -27.13 8.78 0.05
N PHE A 111 -27.76 7.83 -0.63
CA PHE A 111 -28.89 8.11 -1.51
C PHE A 111 -30.08 8.66 -0.74
N SER A 112 -30.40 8.12 0.43
CA SER A 112 -31.46 8.65 1.31
C SER A 112 -31.18 10.07 1.81
N MET A 113 -29.93 10.38 2.16
CA MET A 113 -29.53 11.75 2.52
C MET A 113 -29.70 12.71 1.35
N TRP A 114 -29.37 12.27 0.14
CA TRP A 114 -29.59 13.05 -1.07
C TRP A 114 -31.09 13.26 -1.36
N LEU A 115 -31.91 12.22 -1.23
CA LEU A 115 -33.37 12.34 -1.36
C LEU A 115 -33.93 13.33 -0.34
N GLN A 116 -33.46 13.32 0.91
CA GLN A 116 -33.94 14.24 1.94
C GLN A 116 -33.71 15.71 1.54
N GLU A 117 -32.61 16.00 0.86
CA GLU A 117 -32.23 17.35 0.42
C GLU A 117 -33.00 17.79 -0.85
N TYR A 118 -33.07 16.93 -1.86
CA TYR A 118 -33.57 17.30 -3.20
C TYR A 118 -35.00 16.81 -3.51
N HIS A 119 -35.47 15.75 -2.84
CA HIS A 119 -36.78 15.12 -3.03
C HIS A 119 -37.41 14.69 -1.69
N PRO A 120 -37.66 15.61 -0.75
CA PRO A 120 -38.02 15.28 0.63
C PRO A 120 -39.30 14.44 0.78
N THR A 121 -40.24 14.56 -0.17
CA THR A 121 -41.49 13.77 -0.19
C THR A 121 -41.27 12.30 -0.55
N GLU A 122 -40.15 11.98 -1.21
CA GLU A 122 -39.78 10.62 -1.62
C GLU A 122 -38.74 9.99 -0.68
N ALA A 123 -38.20 10.78 0.25
CA ALA A 123 -37.09 10.38 1.11
C ALA A 123 -37.56 9.47 2.27
N PRO A 124 -36.84 8.37 2.56
CA PRO A 124 -37.09 7.60 3.77
C PRO A 124 -36.59 8.39 5.00
N PRO A 125 -37.21 8.21 6.18
CA PRO A 125 -36.76 8.89 7.39
C PRO A 125 -35.35 8.43 7.78
N LEU A 126 -34.41 9.37 7.97
CA LEU A 126 -32.99 9.03 8.19
C LEU A 126 -32.69 8.26 9.48
N ASN A 127 -33.61 8.27 10.45
CA ASN A 127 -33.49 7.55 11.72
C ASN A 127 -33.52 6.01 11.55
N ILE A 128 -33.92 5.49 10.38
CA ILE A 128 -33.79 4.05 10.05
C ILE A 128 -32.32 3.63 9.97
N PHE A 129 -31.41 4.56 9.67
CA PHE A 129 -29.97 4.32 9.60
C PHE A 129 -29.34 4.47 11.00
N GLN A 130 -29.67 3.53 11.89
CA GLN A 130 -29.06 3.39 13.21
C GLN A 130 -27.54 3.12 13.12
N ARG A 131 -26.86 2.93 14.27
CA ARG A 131 -25.44 2.56 14.31
C ARG A 131 -25.21 1.36 13.37
N SER A 132 -24.31 1.52 12.40
CA SER A 132 -24.09 0.52 11.34
C SER A 132 -23.89 -0.87 11.96
N PRO A 133 -24.68 -1.89 11.55
CA PRO A 133 -24.55 -3.25 12.10
C PRO A 133 -23.22 -3.91 11.67
N TYR A 134 -22.57 -3.33 10.67
CA TYR A 134 -21.27 -3.76 10.19
C TYR A 134 -20.20 -3.08 11.02
N LYS A 135 -19.73 -3.74 12.09
CA LYS A 135 -18.43 -3.39 12.68
C LYS A 135 -17.41 -3.35 11.55
N GLY A 136 -16.73 -2.23 11.40
CA GLY A 136 -15.63 -2.15 10.45
C GLY A 136 -14.59 -3.18 10.89
N ASN A 137 -14.52 -4.33 10.21
CA ASN A 137 -13.43 -5.29 10.36
C ASN A 137 -12.13 -4.66 9.78
N ASN A 138 -11.78 -3.48 10.27
CA ASN A 138 -10.75 -2.60 9.75
C ASN A 138 -9.42 -2.76 10.47
N ASP A 139 -9.34 -3.65 11.46
CA ASP A 139 -8.15 -3.88 12.27
C ASP A 139 -7.19 -4.90 11.66
N HIS A 140 -7.59 -5.60 10.59
CA HIS A 140 -6.73 -6.60 9.96
C HIS A 140 -6.63 -6.36 8.45
N LEU A 141 -5.39 -6.23 7.97
CA LEU A 141 -5.10 -6.28 6.55
C LEU A 141 -5.29 -7.72 6.07
N LYS A 142 -6.18 -7.90 5.09
CA LYS A 142 -6.47 -9.21 4.50
C LYS A 142 -5.40 -9.69 3.53
N THR A 143 -4.56 -8.77 3.04
CA THR A 143 -3.51 -9.07 2.08
C THR A 143 -2.21 -9.33 2.81
N HIS A 144 -1.70 -10.54 2.62
CA HIS A 144 -0.44 -11.01 3.16
C HIS A 144 0.76 -10.37 2.45
N TYR A 145 1.90 -10.32 3.12
CA TYR A 145 3.19 -10.07 2.49
C TYR A 145 3.75 -11.40 1.95
N PHE A 146 4.80 -11.36 1.14
CA PHE A 146 5.50 -12.55 0.68
C PHE A 146 6.28 -13.19 1.82
N SER A 147 6.29 -14.52 1.91
CA SER A 147 7.30 -15.20 2.72
C SER A 147 8.68 -15.03 2.11
N ASP A 148 9.72 -15.26 2.91
CA ASP A 148 11.11 -15.17 2.45
C ASP A 148 11.37 -16.17 1.30
N HIS A 149 10.83 -17.39 1.41
CA HIS A 149 10.90 -18.42 0.38
C HIS A 149 10.38 -17.93 -0.98
N VAL A 150 9.19 -17.34 -1.01
CA VAL A 150 8.59 -16.81 -2.25
C VAL A 150 9.33 -15.56 -2.73
N LEU A 151 9.72 -14.68 -1.80
CA LEU A 151 10.39 -13.43 -2.13
C LEU A 151 11.77 -13.66 -2.78
N GLU A 152 12.54 -14.63 -2.28
CA GLU A 152 13.83 -15.01 -2.86
C GLU A 152 13.68 -15.55 -4.29
N GLN A 153 12.71 -16.42 -4.52
CA GLN A 153 12.40 -16.93 -5.86
C GLN A 153 12.01 -15.80 -6.81
N ILE A 154 11.16 -14.86 -6.37
CA ILE A 154 10.78 -13.68 -7.17
C ILE A 154 12.01 -12.84 -7.52
N LYS A 155 12.90 -12.56 -6.56
CA LYS A 155 14.12 -11.78 -6.80
C LYS A 155 15.02 -12.44 -7.86
N LYS A 156 15.21 -13.76 -7.77
CA LYS A 156 15.99 -14.54 -8.76
C LYS A 156 15.32 -14.51 -10.14
N ALA A 157 14.01 -14.76 -10.19
CA ALA A 157 13.23 -14.77 -11.42
C ALA A 157 13.23 -13.41 -12.16
N ILE A 158 13.18 -12.28 -11.44
CA ILE A 158 13.23 -10.93 -12.04
C ILE A 158 14.53 -10.69 -12.82
N VAL A 159 15.67 -11.25 -12.35
CA VAL A 159 16.97 -11.05 -13.01
C VAL A 159 16.93 -11.64 -14.43
N ILE A 160 16.40 -12.84 -14.56
CA ILE A 160 16.33 -13.60 -15.82
C ILE A 160 15.03 -13.37 -16.62
N GLU A 161 14.08 -12.60 -16.09
CA GLU A 161 12.85 -12.23 -16.83
C GLU A 161 13.19 -11.46 -18.11
N THR A 162 12.54 -11.87 -19.20
CA THR A 162 12.75 -11.36 -20.56
C THR A 162 11.59 -10.48 -21.04
N ASP A 163 10.37 -10.68 -20.53
CA ASP A 163 9.24 -9.79 -20.80
C ASP A 163 9.47 -8.44 -20.12
N ILE A 164 9.85 -7.46 -20.94
CA ILE A 164 10.27 -6.12 -20.50
C ILE A 164 9.21 -5.42 -19.64
N TYR A 165 7.92 -5.58 -19.98
CA TYR A 165 6.82 -5.04 -19.21
C TYR A 165 6.81 -5.65 -17.80
N THR A 166 6.95 -6.98 -17.69
CA THR A 166 6.84 -7.69 -16.42
C THR A 166 8.05 -7.42 -15.55
N LYS A 167 9.24 -7.44 -16.13
CA LYS A 167 10.48 -7.04 -15.46
C LYS A 167 10.38 -5.65 -14.87
N THR A 168 9.98 -4.67 -15.67
CA THR A 168 9.86 -3.26 -15.25
C THR A 168 8.80 -3.08 -14.17
N TYR A 169 7.62 -3.68 -14.36
CA TYR A 169 6.54 -3.65 -13.38
C TYR A 169 6.95 -4.22 -12.02
N LEU A 170 7.59 -5.40 -12.03
CA LEU A 170 8.01 -6.10 -10.83
C LEU A 170 9.11 -5.33 -10.09
N LEU A 171 10.08 -4.78 -10.81
CA LEU A 171 11.15 -3.96 -10.21
C LEU A 171 10.59 -2.72 -9.51
N ILE A 172 9.71 -1.96 -10.16
CA ILE A 172 9.06 -0.79 -9.54
C ILE A 172 8.23 -1.22 -8.33
N SER A 173 7.46 -2.30 -8.45
CA SER A 173 6.63 -2.81 -7.36
C SER A 173 7.46 -3.27 -6.17
N LEU A 174 8.59 -3.95 -6.41
CA LEU A 174 9.46 -4.51 -5.38
C LEU A 174 10.23 -3.43 -4.63
N TYR A 175 10.80 -2.45 -5.34
CA TYR A 175 11.64 -1.41 -4.72
C TYR A 175 10.81 -0.30 -4.07
N TYR A 176 9.70 0.08 -4.69
CA TYR A 176 8.96 1.30 -4.30
C TYR A 176 7.51 1.05 -3.90
N GLY A 177 6.98 -0.16 -4.10
CA GLY A 177 5.64 -0.51 -3.63
C GLY A 177 4.54 0.38 -4.20
N LEU A 178 4.72 0.95 -5.40
CA LEU A 178 3.69 1.76 -6.07
C LEU A 178 2.39 0.97 -6.23
N ARG A 179 1.26 1.67 -6.26
CA ARG A 179 -0.01 1.00 -6.59
C ARG A 179 0.06 0.58 -8.06
N SER A 180 -0.55 -0.57 -8.36
CA SER A 180 -0.53 -1.12 -9.73
C SER A 180 -0.99 -0.11 -10.78
N LEU A 181 -2.06 0.66 -10.50
CA LEU A 181 -2.54 1.69 -11.42
C LEU A 181 -1.53 2.83 -11.60
N ASP A 182 -0.88 3.26 -10.53
CA ASP A 182 0.14 4.33 -10.56
C ASP A 182 1.35 3.88 -11.41
N THR A 183 1.77 2.63 -11.28
CA THR A 183 2.84 2.04 -12.13
C THR A 183 2.40 1.89 -13.60
N MET A 184 1.19 1.39 -13.87
CA MET A 184 0.67 1.21 -15.23
C MET A 184 0.44 2.53 -15.97
N SER A 185 0.33 3.62 -15.23
CA SER A 185 0.05 4.95 -15.80
C SER A 185 1.30 5.80 -15.97
N LEU A 186 2.49 5.21 -15.81
CA LEU A 186 3.76 5.90 -16.07
C LEU A 186 3.85 6.34 -17.53
N THR A 187 4.36 7.56 -17.70
CA THR A 187 4.60 8.21 -18.98
C THR A 187 6.10 8.27 -19.28
N ALA A 188 6.47 8.55 -20.52
CA ALA A 188 7.87 8.53 -20.94
C ALA A 188 8.75 9.61 -20.31
N ASP A 189 8.14 10.68 -19.78
CA ASP A 189 8.80 11.73 -19.01
C ASP A 189 8.90 11.39 -17.51
N CYS A 190 8.68 10.13 -17.10
CA CYS A 190 8.69 9.74 -15.69
C CYS A 190 10.09 9.74 -15.04
N LEU A 191 11.17 9.70 -15.83
CA LEU A 191 12.53 9.79 -15.33
C LEU A 191 13.04 11.23 -15.43
N ILE A 192 13.32 11.84 -14.27
CA ILE A 192 13.87 13.20 -14.19
C ILE A 192 15.33 13.09 -13.75
N PRO A 193 16.28 13.79 -14.38
CA PRO A 193 17.64 13.90 -13.87
C PRO A 193 17.62 14.41 -12.42
N SER A 194 18.28 13.67 -11.52
CA SER A 194 18.38 14.04 -10.11
C SER A 194 19.57 14.97 -9.91
N ASP A 195 19.46 15.90 -8.96
CA ASP A 195 20.59 16.73 -8.51
C ASP A 195 21.68 15.90 -7.80
N LYS A 196 21.40 14.62 -7.51
CA LYS A 196 22.34 13.67 -6.91
C LYS A 196 23.09 12.90 -8.01
N ASP A 197 24.35 13.23 -8.23
CA ASP A 197 25.38 12.53 -9.04
C ASP A 197 24.85 11.48 -10.03
N GLY A 198 24.36 11.93 -11.18
CA GLY A 198 24.00 11.06 -12.31
C GLY A 198 22.84 10.09 -12.05
N LYS A 199 22.07 10.28 -10.98
CA LYS A 199 20.88 9.48 -10.66
C LYS A 199 19.65 10.08 -11.32
N TYR A 200 18.56 9.31 -11.30
CA TYR A 200 17.25 9.76 -11.76
C TYR A 200 16.26 9.75 -10.60
N ASP A 201 15.33 10.69 -10.62
CA ASP A 201 14.13 10.70 -9.80
C ASP A 201 12.98 10.09 -10.61
N LEU A 202 12.03 9.45 -9.91
CA LEU A 202 10.81 8.90 -10.52
C LEU A 202 9.62 9.81 -10.24
N ARG A 203 9.10 10.43 -11.29
CA ARG A 203 7.84 11.19 -11.28
C ARG A 203 6.67 10.30 -11.70
N TYR A 204 5.61 10.30 -10.90
CA TYR A 204 4.35 9.63 -11.24
C TYR A 204 3.14 10.40 -10.68
N ILE A 205 1.95 10.06 -11.16
CA ILE A 205 0.69 10.61 -10.65
C ILE A 205 0.05 9.59 -9.72
N ASP A 206 -0.15 9.94 -8.44
CA ASP A 206 -0.99 9.17 -7.53
C ASP A 206 -2.45 9.32 -7.97
N HIS A 207 -3.01 8.29 -8.60
CA HIS A 207 -4.38 8.36 -9.14
C HIS A 207 -5.46 8.35 -8.05
N LYS A 208 -5.10 7.91 -6.84
CA LYS A 208 -6.02 7.91 -5.71
C LYS A 208 -6.12 9.29 -5.07
N GLN A 209 -4.99 10.01 -4.99
CA GLN A 209 -4.90 11.34 -4.39
C GLN A 209 -4.99 12.48 -5.41
N LYS A 210 -4.82 12.17 -6.71
CA LYS A 210 -4.75 13.10 -7.84
C LYS A 210 -3.60 14.11 -7.72
N GLU A 211 -2.44 13.64 -7.28
CA GLU A 211 -1.27 14.48 -7.01
C GLU A 211 -0.03 13.94 -7.74
N VAL A 212 0.87 14.83 -8.12
CA VAL A 212 2.19 14.46 -8.67
C VAL A 212 3.12 14.12 -7.51
N VAL A 213 3.81 13.00 -7.64
CA VAL A 213 4.75 12.49 -6.63
C VAL A 213 6.09 12.27 -7.28
N ILE A 214 7.16 12.68 -6.59
CA ILE A 214 8.55 12.48 -6.99
C ILE A 214 9.22 11.59 -5.95
N ILE A 215 9.81 10.48 -6.40
CA ILE A 215 10.67 9.63 -5.57
C ILE A 215 12.11 9.95 -5.95
N PRO A 216 12.90 10.54 -5.03
CA PRO A 216 14.26 10.95 -5.35
C PRO A 216 15.23 9.77 -5.43
N ALA A 217 16.22 9.88 -6.32
CA ALA A 217 17.36 8.98 -6.46
C ALA A 217 16.97 7.49 -6.51
N ILE A 218 16.21 7.11 -7.53
CA ILE A 218 15.80 5.73 -7.72
C ILE A 218 16.97 4.81 -8.10
N ALA A 219 16.83 3.52 -7.79
CA ALA A 219 17.85 2.51 -7.92
C ALA A 219 18.16 2.23 -9.40
N SER A 220 19.45 2.14 -9.74
CA SER A 220 19.90 1.98 -11.13
C SER A 220 19.28 0.80 -11.89
N PRO A 221 19.00 -0.39 -11.28
CA PRO A 221 18.28 -1.46 -11.97
C PRO A 221 16.87 -1.04 -12.42
N VAL A 222 16.18 -0.21 -11.63
CA VAL A 222 14.84 0.30 -11.95
C VAL A 222 14.93 1.34 -13.06
N VAL A 223 15.91 2.26 -12.99
CA VAL A 223 16.18 3.24 -14.05
C VAL A 223 16.38 2.54 -15.39
N ARG A 224 17.29 1.56 -15.44
CA ARG A 224 17.59 0.82 -16.67
C ARG A 224 16.36 0.11 -17.24
N ALA A 225 15.56 -0.52 -16.38
CA ALA A 225 14.34 -1.18 -16.83
C ALA A 225 13.32 -0.19 -17.44
N ILE A 226 13.15 0.97 -16.81
CA ILE A 226 12.28 2.03 -17.32
C ILE A 226 12.82 2.60 -18.64
N GLN A 227 14.13 2.88 -18.75
CA GLN A 227 14.75 3.35 -19.98
C GLN A 227 14.56 2.36 -21.13
N SER A 228 14.83 1.08 -20.91
CA SER A 228 14.57 0.04 -21.92
C SER A 228 13.08 -0.02 -22.31
N LEU A 229 12.16 0.19 -21.36
CA LEU A 229 10.72 0.23 -21.67
C LEU A 229 10.34 1.49 -22.47
N ILE A 230 10.94 2.64 -22.16
CA ILE A 230 10.78 3.91 -22.92
C ILE A 230 11.19 3.68 -24.37
N GLU A 231 12.35 3.07 -24.60
CA GLU A 231 12.89 2.73 -25.92
C GLU A 231 12.00 1.72 -26.66
N HIS A 232 11.62 0.63 -25.98
CA HIS A 232 10.78 -0.43 -26.55
C HIS A 232 9.41 0.09 -27.01
N THR A 233 8.90 1.15 -26.38
CA THR A 233 7.56 1.68 -26.67
C THR A 233 7.56 2.88 -27.61
N VAL A 234 8.72 3.41 -28.05
CA VAL A 234 8.81 4.63 -28.88
C VAL A 234 7.90 4.59 -30.11
N SER A 235 7.99 3.53 -30.92
CA SER A 235 7.23 3.42 -32.16
C SER A 235 5.72 3.36 -31.91
N MET A 236 5.30 2.61 -30.90
CA MET A 236 3.88 2.51 -30.50
C MET A 236 3.35 3.81 -29.91
N ARG A 237 4.16 4.55 -29.16
CA ARG A 237 3.79 5.87 -28.63
C ARG A 237 3.59 6.88 -29.76
N ALA A 238 4.51 6.90 -30.72
CA ALA A 238 4.41 7.74 -31.90
C ALA A 238 3.16 7.42 -32.74
N SER A 239 2.88 6.14 -33.00
CA SER A 239 1.72 5.74 -33.81
C SER A 239 0.36 5.97 -33.15
N SER A 240 0.33 6.09 -31.81
CA SER A 240 -0.90 6.25 -31.03
C SER A 240 -1.07 7.63 -30.37
N ASN A 241 -0.11 8.54 -30.59
CA ASN A 241 -0.07 9.85 -29.96
C ASN A 241 -0.28 9.79 -28.44
N SER A 242 0.43 8.86 -27.77
CA SER A 242 0.29 8.59 -26.34
C SER A 242 1.65 8.52 -25.67
N GLU A 243 1.80 9.17 -24.52
CA GLU A 243 3.03 9.11 -23.72
C GLU A 243 3.11 7.92 -22.76
N ALA A 244 2.07 7.08 -22.68
CA ALA A 244 2.03 5.95 -21.76
C ALA A 244 3.07 4.86 -22.10
N LEU A 245 3.74 4.34 -21.07
CA LEU A 245 4.77 3.30 -21.21
C LEU A 245 4.23 1.88 -21.25
N PHE A 246 3.15 1.61 -20.52
CA PHE A 246 2.53 0.29 -20.49
C PHE A 246 1.47 0.17 -21.58
N ILE A 247 1.93 0.16 -22.83
CA ILE A 247 1.12 0.01 -24.04
C ILE A 247 1.58 -1.21 -24.84
N ALA A 248 0.68 -1.81 -25.62
CA ALA A 248 1.00 -2.90 -26.54
C ALA A 248 0.09 -2.85 -27.77
N ALA A 249 0.54 -3.39 -28.90
CA ALA A 249 -0.33 -3.62 -30.05
C ALA A 249 -1.27 -4.80 -29.78
N ASP A 250 -2.54 -4.66 -30.16
CA ASP A 250 -3.50 -5.75 -30.20
C ASP A 250 -3.35 -6.58 -31.49
N SER A 251 -4.18 -7.62 -31.63
CA SER A 251 -4.17 -8.50 -32.82
C SER A 251 -4.47 -7.76 -34.13
N ASN A 252 -5.07 -6.58 -34.04
CA ASN A 252 -5.47 -5.75 -35.18
C ASN A 252 -4.45 -4.63 -35.43
N GLY A 253 -3.31 -4.63 -34.72
CA GLY A 253 -2.27 -3.60 -34.83
C GLY A 253 -2.60 -2.29 -34.11
N SER A 254 -3.74 -2.19 -33.42
CA SER A 254 -4.12 -1.01 -32.66
C SER A 254 -3.40 -0.98 -31.31
N VAL A 255 -2.87 0.18 -30.94
CA VAL A 255 -2.15 0.35 -29.68
C VAL A 255 -3.14 0.49 -28.53
N ILE A 256 -3.05 -0.40 -27.55
CA ILE A 256 -3.89 -0.44 -26.35
C ILE A 256 -3.06 -0.24 -25.08
N LYS A 257 -3.67 0.42 -24.08
CA LYS A 257 -3.10 0.51 -22.73
C LYS A 257 -3.28 -0.81 -21.99
N LEU A 258 -2.21 -1.27 -21.33
CA LEU A 258 -2.25 -2.45 -20.48
C LEU A 258 -2.99 -2.10 -19.18
N ASN A 259 -4.23 -2.57 -19.06
CA ASN A 259 -5.16 -2.15 -17.99
C ASN A 259 -5.22 -3.09 -16.77
N SER A 260 -4.65 -4.30 -16.86
CA SER A 260 -4.72 -5.31 -15.80
C SER A 260 -3.46 -6.17 -15.76
N TYR A 261 -2.47 -5.77 -14.96
CA TYR A 261 -1.29 -6.60 -14.67
C TYR A 261 -1.57 -7.73 -13.68
N GLN A 262 -2.58 -7.54 -12.82
CA GLN A 262 -2.73 -8.26 -11.54
C GLN A 262 -2.97 -9.76 -11.63
N LYS A 263 -3.69 -10.23 -12.64
CA LYS A 263 -4.05 -11.66 -12.71
C LYS A 263 -3.27 -12.38 -13.79
N THR A 264 -3.43 -11.98 -15.05
CA THR A 264 -2.85 -12.74 -16.17
C THR A 264 -1.33 -12.70 -16.25
N ARG A 265 -0.70 -11.53 -16.08
CA ARG A 265 0.76 -11.41 -16.22
C ARG A 265 1.51 -11.89 -14.98
N LEU A 266 1.01 -11.59 -13.78
CA LEU A 266 1.58 -12.13 -12.54
C LEU A 266 1.42 -13.65 -12.44
N ASP A 267 0.25 -14.22 -12.80
CA ASP A 267 0.07 -15.68 -12.84
C ASP A 267 0.96 -16.33 -13.91
N ARG A 268 1.19 -15.66 -15.05
CA ARG A 268 2.12 -16.14 -16.06
C ARG A 268 3.56 -16.14 -15.53
N PHE A 269 3.99 -15.06 -14.89
CA PHE A 269 5.31 -14.93 -14.28
C PHE A 269 5.59 -16.04 -13.26
N THR A 270 4.65 -16.29 -12.34
CA THR A 270 4.86 -17.34 -11.33
C THR A 270 4.94 -18.73 -11.95
N LYS A 271 4.15 -19.00 -12.99
CA LYS A 271 4.18 -20.27 -13.72
C LYS A 271 5.44 -20.44 -14.56
N SER A 272 5.84 -19.41 -15.32
CA SER A 272 7.00 -19.50 -16.21
C SER A 272 8.32 -19.67 -15.46
N HIS A 273 8.39 -19.13 -14.24
CA HIS A 273 9.58 -19.25 -13.37
C HIS A 273 9.43 -20.30 -12.28
N ASN A 274 8.38 -21.15 -12.33
CA ASN A 274 8.12 -22.22 -11.36
C ASN A 274 8.18 -21.76 -9.89
N ILE A 275 7.63 -20.58 -9.59
CA ILE A 275 7.65 -20.03 -8.23
C ILE A 275 6.61 -20.75 -7.39
N THR A 276 7.05 -21.40 -6.30
CA THR A 276 6.18 -22.17 -5.41
C THR A 276 6.07 -21.56 -4.02
N ASP A 277 4.95 -21.84 -3.34
CA ASP A 277 4.80 -21.66 -1.90
C ASP A 277 5.48 -22.79 -1.12
N GLU A 278 5.46 -22.68 0.21
CA GLU A 278 6.10 -23.63 1.14
C GLU A 278 5.52 -25.05 1.04
N SER A 279 4.32 -25.20 0.47
CA SER A 279 3.67 -26.49 0.25
C SER A 279 3.95 -27.07 -1.14
N GLY A 280 4.78 -26.41 -1.94
CA GLY A 280 5.12 -26.83 -3.30
C GLY A 280 4.06 -26.48 -4.36
N ASN A 281 3.02 -25.71 -4.02
CA ASN A 281 2.02 -25.26 -4.99
C ASN A 281 2.48 -23.97 -5.69
N THR A 282 2.02 -23.72 -6.92
CA THR A 282 2.32 -22.45 -7.61
C THR A 282 1.89 -21.24 -6.77
N ALA A 283 2.85 -20.36 -6.48
CA ALA A 283 2.63 -19.20 -5.64
C ALA A 283 1.58 -18.25 -6.24
N LYS A 284 0.59 -17.89 -5.42
CA LYS A 284 -0.46 -16.91 -5.78
C LYS A 284 -0.03 -15.52 -5.35
N ILE A 285 0.53 -14.76 -6.27
CA ILE A 285 1.00 -13.40 -6.00
C ILE A 285 -0.01 -12.35 -6.49
N THR A 286 -0.05 -11.20 -5.83
CA THR A 286 -0.83 -10.04 -6.30
C THR A 286 0.01 -8.78 -6.18
N SER A 287 -0.30 -7.76 -6.99
CA SER A 287 0.39 -6.46 -6.93
C SER A 287 0.41 -5.85 -5.53
N HIS A 288 -0.66 -6.03 -4.75
CA HIS A 288 -0.72 -5.45 -3.41
C HIS A 288 0.23 -6.16 -2.44
N MET A 289 0.61 -7.42 -2.67
CA MET A 289 1.58 -8.13 -1.84
C MET A 289 2.96 -7.46 -1.89
N PHE A 290 3.45 -6.99 -3.04
CA PHE A 290 4.72 -6.25 -3.12
C PHE A 290 4.74 -5.03 -2.20
N ARG A 291 3.68 -4.22 -2.28
CA ARG A 291 3.51 -3.05 -1.42
C ARG A 291 3.39 -3.43 0.06
N ARG A 292 2.73 -4.56 0.38
CA ARG A 292 2.65 -5.07 1.75
C ARG A 292 4.02 -5.52 2.27
N THR A 293 4.76 -6.28 1.47
CA THR A 293 6.12 -6.73 1.77
C THR A 293 7.07 -5.57 1.99
N LEU A 294 7.04 -4.52 1.13
CA LEU A 294 7.86 -3.33 1.35
C LEU A 294 7.56 -2.66 2.69
N ALA A 295 6.29 -2.46 3.01
CA ALA A 295 5.91 -1.84 4.28
C ALA A 295 6.32 -2.69 5.49
N THR A 296 6.18 -4.02 5.41
CA THR A 296 6.66 -4.94 6.46
C THR A 296 8.17 -4.85 6.58
N ASN A 297 8.92 -4.87 5.48
CA ASN A 297 10.39 -4.79 5.51
C ASN A 297 10.90 -3.46 6.08
N LEU A 298 10.25 -2.34 5.74
CA LEU A 298 10.56 -1.03 6.32
C LEU A 298 10.38 -1.05 7.84
N GLN A 299 9.26 -1.61 8.31
CA GLN A 299 9.01 -1.80 9.73
C GLN A 299 10.08 -2.70 10.37
N SER A 300 10.33 -3.89 9.83
CA SER A 300 11.32 -4.84 10.35
C SER A 300 12.73 -4.28 10.38
N SER A 301 13.03 -3.28 9.52
CA SER A 301 14.31 -2.58 9.50
C SER A 301 14.39 -1.41 10.50
N GLY A 302 13.37 -1.22 11.36
CA GLY A 302 13.30 -0.13 12.33
C GLY A 302 12.92 1.24 11.74
N ALA A 303 12.32 1.31 10.55
CA ALA A 303 11.87 2.60 10.02
C ALA A 303 10.74 3.19 10.89
N SER A 304 10.77 4.50 11.10
CA SER A 304 9.72 5.20 11.84
C SER A 304 8.38 5.17 11.09
N LEU A 305 7.27 5.32 11.83
CA LEU A 305 5.94 5.37 11.25
C LEU A 305 5.81 6.51 10.22
N GLU A 306 6.44 7.65 10.50
CA GLU A 306 6.50 8.83 9.65
C GLU A 306 7.26 8.54 8.35
N ALA A 307 8.46 7.98 8.44
CA ALA A 307 9.25 7.62 7.27
C ALA A 307 8.50 6.61 6.39
N THR A 308 7.90 5.59 7.00
CA THR A 308 7.06 4.62 6.28
C THR A 308 5.81 5.27 5.68
N GLN A 309 5.19 6.25 6.35
CA GLN A 309 4.05 6.98 5.80
C GLN A 309 4.44 7.76 4.53
N VAL A 310 5.59 8.43 4.55
CA VAL A 310 6.12 9.20 3.42
C VAL A 310 6.48 8.27 2.26
N ILE A 311 7.27 7.22 2.51
CA ILE A 311 7.67 6.25 1.47
C ILE A 311 6.44 5.58 0.85
N MET A 312 5.48 5.21 1.68
CA MET A 312 4.24 4.59 1.20
C MET A 312 3.27 5.61 0.61
N ASN A 313 3.50 6.92 0.70
CA ASN A 313 2.55 7.94 0.28
C ASN A 313 1.13 7.68 0.83
N HIS A 314 1.03 7.62 2.16
CA HIS A 314 -0.23 7.47 2.88
C HIS A 314 -0.75 8.80 3.41
N LYS A 315 -1.95 9.21 2.97
CA LYS A 315 -2.62 10.43 3.45
C LYS A 315 -2.82 10.51 4.97
N HIS A 316 -3.09 9.38 5.61
CA HIS A 316 -3.36 9.32 7.05
C HIS A 316 -2.44 8.32 7.74
N LYS A 317 -1.81 8.76 8.85
CA LYS A 317 -0.98 7.93 9.74
C LYS A 317 -1.66 6.63 10.13
N ARG A 318 -2.98 6.65 10.40
CA ARG A 318 -3.78 5.46 10.70
C ARG A 318 -3.66 4.36 9.64
N THR A 319 -3.48 4.72 8.37
CA THR A 319 -3.31 3.73 7.29
C THR A 319 -1.98 3.00 7.44
N THR A 320 -0.89 3.75 7.63
CA THR A 320 0.45 3.20 7.89
C THR A 320 0.48 2.38 9.17
N LEU A 321 -0.21 2.84 10.22
CA LEU A 321 -0.28 2.14 11.51
C LEU A 321 -0.82 0.72 11.39
N LYS A 322 -1.76 0.46 10.46
CA LYS A 322 -2.25 -0.90 10.24
C LYS A 322 -1.13 -1.88 9.84
N HIS A 323 -0.05 -1.38 9.23
CA HIS A 323 1.12 -2.19 8.91
C HIS A 323 1.90 -2.56 10.18
N TYR A 324 2.00 -1.65 11.16
CA TYR A 324 2.74 -1.82 12.42
C TYR A 324 2.02 -2.66 13.49
N VAL A 325 0.69 -2.71 13.47
CA VAL A 325 -0.13 -3.21 14.60
C VAL A 325 -0.04 -4.73 14.84
N LYS A 326 0.67 -5.51 14.04
CA LYS A 326 0.84 -6.95 14.28
C LYS A 326 2.28 -7.42 14.08
N THR A 327 3.12 -7.14 15.04
CA THR A 327 4.21 -8.04 15.39
C THR A 327 3.71 -8.88 16.58
N LYS A 328 3.68 -10.22 16.52
CA LYS A 328 3.53 -11.00 17.77
C LYS A 328 4.79 -10.80 18.62
N SER A 329 4.76 -11.06 19.93
CA SER A 329 5.97 -10.98 20.78
C SER A 329 7.13 -11.83 20.25
N GLU A 330 6.82 -12.97 19.62
CA GLU A 330 7.80 -13.85 18.96
C GLU A 330 8.38 -13.21 17.68
N ASP A 331 7.53 -12.64 16.82
CA ASP A 331 7.97 -11.88 15.63
C ASP A 331 8.78 -10.63 16.03
N TYR A 332 8.61 -10.15 17.26
CA TYR A 332 9.21 -8.92 17.78
C TYR A 332 10.64 -9.18 18.25
N ILE A 333 10.86 -10.29 18.94
CA ILE A 333 12.19 -10.80 19.27
C ILE A 333 12.94 -11.16 17.98
N ASP A 334 12.30 -11.85 17.03
CA ASP A 334 12.90 -12.15 15.72
C ASP A 334 13.26 -10.88 14.93
N GLN A 335 12.41 -9.85 14.97
CA GLN A 335 12.70 -8.55 14.33
C GLN A 335 13.88 -7.82 14.97
N ILE A 336 13.96 -7.81 16.31
CA ILE A 336 15.10 -7.22 17.03
C ILE A 336 16.37 -8.00 16.69
N SER A 337 16.33 -9.33 16.75
CA SER A 337 17.47 -10.20 16.40
C SER A 337 17.94 -9.96 14.96
N LYS A 338 17.04 -10.01 13.96
CA LYS A 338 17.38 -9.76 12.55
C LYS A 338 17.94 -8.35 12.30
N THR A 339 17.43 -7.34 13.00
CA THR A 339 17.95 -5.97 12.91
C THR A 339 19.39 -5.90 13.44
N LEU A 340 19.69 -6.66 14.49
CA LEU A 340 21.00 -6.69 15.13
C LEU A 340 21.97 -7.69 14.51
N ASP A 341 21.51 -8.72 13.80
CA ASP A 341 22.36 -9.72 13.12
C ASP A 341 23.24 -9.09 12.03
N HIS A 342 22.81 -7.94 11.50
CA HIS A 342 23.58 -7.18 10.52
C HIS A 342 24.46 -6.08 11.15
N MET A 343 24.37 -5.87 12.47
CA MET A 343 25.17 -4.90 13.21
C MET A 343 26.37 -5.62 13.83
N LEU A 344 27.57 -5.12 13.57
CA LEU A 344 28.78 -5.66 14.19
C LEU A 344 28.92 -5.09 15.62
N VAL A 345 29.08 -5.99 16.59
CA VAL A 345 29.46 -5.64 17.95
C VAL A 345 30.86 -6.24 18.17
N LEU A 346 31.83 -5.38 18.49
CA LEU A 346 33.24 -5.76 18.64
C LEU A 346 33.71 -5.47 20.07
N SER A 347 34.72 -6.20 20.54
CA SER A 347 35.14 -6.14 21.96
C SER A 347 35.89 -4.85 22.29
N SER A 348 36.53 -4.24 21.29
CA SER A 348 37.33 -3.03 21.47
C SER A 348 37.43 -2.22 20.18
N ALA A 349 37.80 -0.94 20.32
CA ALA A 349 38.13 -0.10 19.16
C ALA A 349 39.35 -0.63 18.36
N GLN A 350 40.24 -1.38 19.00
CA GLN A 350 41.40 -2.00 18.35
C GLN A 350 40.98 -3.16 17.43
N GLU A 351 39.98 -3.95 17.81
CA GLU A 351 39.38 -4.96 16.91
C GLU A 351 38.66 -4.32 15.72
N ILE A 352 38.12 -3.11 15.87
CA ILE A 352 37.55 -2.35 14.74
C ILE A 352 38.66 -2.09 13.72
N GLU A 353 39.81 -1.57 14.14
CA GLU A 353 40.94 -1.30 13.25
C GLU A 353 41.46 -2.57 12.56
N GLN A 354 41.51 -3.69 13.28
CA GLN A 354 41.97 -4.98 12.75
C GLN A 354 40.97 -5.60 11.75
N PHE A 355 39.67 -5.49 12.02
CA PHE A 355 38.61 -5.86 11.08
C PHE A 355 38.58 -4.95 9.84
N HIS A 356 39.04 -3.70 9.97
CA HIS A 356 39.10 -2.70 8.89
C HIS A 356 40.39 -2.71 8.07
N GLN A 357 41.47 -3.36 8.51
CA GLN A 357 42.68 -3.50 7.69
C GLN A 357 42.44 -4.30 6.39
N GLU A 358 41.42 -5.16 6.34
CA GLU A 358 41.01 -5.86 5.11
C GLU A 358 40.11 -4.99 4.18
N ARG A 359 39.57 -3.86 4.68
CA ARG A 359 38.75 -2.90 3.92
C ARG A 359 38.96 -1.46 4.42
N THR A 360 40.07 -0.86 3.97
CA THR A 360 40.32 0.59 3.97
C THR A 360 40.03 1.34 5.29
N GLY A 361 40.63 0.92 6.39
CA GLY A 361 41.39 1.74 7.35
C GLY A 361 40.80 2.99 8.04
N VAL A 362 39.56 3.43 7.84
CA VAL A 362 39.03 4.62 8.56
C VAL A 362 37.57 4.39 8.98
N THR A 363 37.25 4.66 10.26
CA THR A 363 35.89 4.61 10.79
C THR A 363 35.44 6.00 11.26
N LEU A 364 34.18 6.38 10.99
CA LEU A 364 33.64 7.66 11.44
C LEU A 364 33.04 7.51 12.85
N ARG A 365 33.54 8.27 13.82
CA ARG A 365 33.04 8.29 15.21
C ARG A 365 31.62 8.89 15.27
N LEU A 366 30.67 8.19 15.90
CA LEU A 366 29.29 8.63 16.17
C LEU A 366 29.03 8.74 17.67
N SER A 367 27.93 9.36 18.12
CA SER A 367 27.59 9.40 19.55
C SER A 367 27.36 8.01 20.17
N ASP A 368 26.95 7.05 19.35
CA ASP A 368 26.47 5.71 19.71
C ASP A 368 27.34 4.57 19.16
N GLY A 369 28.50 4.89 18.57
CA GLY A 369 29.40 3.90 17.96
C GLY A 369 30.31 4.47 16.87
N TYR A 370 30.50 3.68 15.82
CA TYR A 370 31.28 4.00 14.62
C TYR A 370 30.51 3.63 13.34
N CYS A 371 30.59 4.48 12.32
CA CYS A 371 30.03 4.21 11.01
C CYS A 371 31.09 3.65 10.06
N THR A 372 30.73 2.59 9.33
CA THR A 372 31.57 1.93 8.31
C THR A 372 31.20 2.35 6.88
N ASN A 373 30.32 3.34 6.72
CA ASN A 373 29.93 3.83 5.41
C ASN A 373 31.02 4.72 4.80
N VAL A 374 31.73 4.21 3.79
CA VAL A 374 32.85 4.90 3.11
C VAL A 374 32.47 6.31 2.66
N SER A 375 31.24 6.54 2.18
CA SER A 375 30.81 7.87 1.75
C SER A 375 30.66 8.87 2.91
N MET A 376 30.26 8.41 4.11
CA MET A 376 30.23 9.26 5.33
C MET A 376 31.63 9.60 5.85
N ILE A 377 32.62 8.74 5.53
CA ILE A 377 33.99 8.88 6.01
C ILE A 377 34.82 9.78 5.08
N SER A 378 34.60 9.67 3.77
CA SER A 378 35.41 10.34 2.73
C SER A 378 34.93 11.74 2.37
N ASP A 379 33.66 12.05 2.62
CA ASP A 379 33.07 13.36 2.31
C ASP A 379 32.35 13.92 3.54
N ALA A 380 32.91 14.98 4.12
CA ALA A 380 32.35 15.65 5.29
C ALA A 380 31.01 16.38 5.00
N ALA A 381 30.68 16.65 3.74
CA ALA A 381 29.40 17.21 3.32
C ALA A 381 28.33 16.13 3.08
N TYR A 382 28.73 14.86 2.92
CA TYR A 382 27.82 13.76 2.68
C TYR A 382 27.18 13.27 3.98
N MET A 383 25.85 13.40 4.07
CA MET A 383 25.06 12.78 5.14
C MET A 383 24.38 11.51 4.61
N CYS A 384 24.55 10.39 5.31
CA CYS A 384 23.90 9.12 4.99
C CYS A 384 22.38 9.28 4.97
N ASP A 385 21.74 8.93 3.86
CA ASP A 385 20.29 9.03 3.69
C ASP A 385 19.47 8.30 4.78
N ASN A 386 20.06 7.35 5.51
CA ASN A 386 19.38 6.63 6.60
C ASN A 386 19.30 7.45 7.91
N PHE A 387 20.29 8.31 8.16
CA PHE A 387 20.39 9.08 9.40
C PHE A 387 19.24 10.08 9.58
N PRO A 388 18.93 10.98 8.63
CA PRO A 388 17.80 11.92 8.78
C PRO A 388 16.43 11.21 8.71
N LYS A 389 16.35 9.98 8.20
CA LYS A 389 15.09 9.21 8.11
C LYS A 389 14.75 8.44 9.39
N ARG A 390 15.77 7.92 10.08
CA ARG A 390 15.62 7.14 11.32
C ARG A 390 15.82 7.98 12.58
N GLY A 391 16.63 9.03 12.49
CA GLY A 391 17.01 9.86 13.63
C GLY A 391 18.07 9.23 14.54
N ASN A 392 18.60 8.05 14.19
CA ASN A 392 19.67 7.35 14.92
C ASN A 392 20.42 6.35 14.02
N CYS A 393 21.55 5.83 14.51
CA CYS A 393 22.39 4.85 13.82
C CYS A 393 22.34 3.44 14.44
N TYR A 394 21.93 3.28 15.70
CA TYR A 394 21.76 1.96 16.32
C TYR A 394 20.71 1.10 15.58
N GLY A 395 21.06 -0.15 15.25
CA GLY A 395 20.25 -1.02 14.37
C GLY A 395 20.46 -0.77 12.86
N CYS A 396 21.48 0.00 12.46
CA CYS A 396 21.95 0.09 11.08
C CYS A 396 22.99 -0.99 10.78
N SER A 397 22.94 -1.61 9.59
CA SER A 397 23.91 -2.62 9.17
C SER A 397 25.33 -2.09 8.91
N LYS A 398 25.49 -0.77 8.89
CA LYS A 398 26.79 -0.08 8.73
C LYS A 398 27.29 0.53 10.05
N MET A 399 26.64 0.19 11.15
CA MET A 399 26.98 0.67 12.48
C MET A 399 27.79 -0.40 13.23
N VAL A 400 28.82 0.03 13.93
CA VAL A 400 29.65 -0.79 14.82
C VAL A 400 29.64 -0.16 16.20
N THR A 401 29.47 -0.95 17.25
CA THR A 401 29.56 -0.48 18.64
C THR A 401 30.46 -1.38 19.46
N THR A 402 30.97 -0.86 20.58
CA THR A 402 31.89 -1.52 21.52
C THR A 402 31.46 -1.25 22.98
N PRO A 403 32.01 -1.98 23.97
CA PRO A 403 31.72 -1.76 25.39
C PRO A 403 31.94 -0.33 25.88
N GLU A 404 32.79 0.47 25.23
CA GLU A 404 33.01 1.88 25.59
C GLU A 404 31.74 2.76 25.49
N PHE A 405 30.75 2.31 24.71
CA PHE A 405 29.45 3.00 24.55
C PHE A 405 28.36 2.51 25.49
N LEU A 406 28.66 1.54 26.34
CA LEU A 406 27.69 1.03 27.29
C LEU A 406 27.06 2.13 28.18
N PRO A 407 27.81 3.15 28.66
CA PRO A 407 27.21 4.27 29.38
C PRO A 407 26.19 5.07 28.55
N TYR A 408 26.44 5.25 27.25
CA TYR A 408 25.51 5.93 26.35
C TYR A 408 24.18 5.16 26.23
N PHE A 409 24.24 3.85 26.00
CA PHE A 409 23.02 3.04 25.87
C PHE A 409 22.26 2.93 27.21
N LYS A 410 22.95 2.86 28.35
CA LYS A 410 22.33 2.93 29.69
C LYS A 410 21.66 4.27 29.99
N GLN A 411 22.19 5.37 29.46
CA GLN A 411 21.52 6.66 29.55
C GLN A 411 20.31 6.72 28.61
N LEU A 412 20.47 6.23 27.37
CA LEU A 412 19.42 6.23 26.36
C LEU A 412 18.19 5.40 26.78
N ILE A 413 18.38 4.25 27.42
CA ILE A 413 17.27 3.44 27.96
C ILE A 413 16.51 4.19 29.06
N THR A 414 17.23 4.91 29.92
CA THR A 414 16.65 5.73 30.99
C THR A 414 15.80 6.88 30.41
N ASP A 415 16.28 7.50 29.33
CA ASP A 415 15.55 8.57 28.65
C ASP A 415 14.33 8.05 27.89
N LYS A 416 14.41 6.84 27.31
CA LYS A 416 13.25 6.15 26.72
C LYS A 416 12.21 5.77 27.77
N ASP A 417 12.61 5.39 28.99
CA ASP A 417 11.68 5.14 30.09
C ASP A 417 10.96 6.41 30.57
N LYS A 418 11.65 7.55 30.61
CA LYS A 418 11.02 8.86 30.88
C LYS A 418 10.07 9.23 29.74
N GLU A 419 10.47 9.00 28.48
CA GLU A 419 9.65 9.23 27.31
C GLU A 419 8.36 8.39 27.37
N LEU A 420 8.46 7.10 27.70
CA LEU A 420 7.32 6.18 27.84
C LEU A 420 6.35 6.66 28.92
N LYS A 421 6.86 7.07 30.09
CA LYS A 421 6.04 7.62 31.19
C LYS A 421 5.33 8.91 30.78
N SER A 422 6.05 9.84 30.15
CA SER A 422 5.50 11.12 29.69
C SER A 422 4.47 10.96 28.56
N LYS A 423 4.64 9.93 27.72
CA LYS A 423 3.79 9.65 26.57
C LYS A 423 2.73 8.56 26.83
N SER A 424 2.55 8.13 28.08
CA SER A 424 1.57 7.12 28.49
C SER A 424 0.10 7.51 28.20
N LEU A 425 -0.16 8.81 28.03
CA LEU A 425 -1.47 9.36 27.64
C LEU A 425 -1.73 9.31 26.12
N TYR A 426 -0.70 9.02 25.32
CA TYR A 426 -0.82 8.91 23.86
C TYR A 426 -1.19 7.48 23.50
N GLY A 427 -2.03 7.31 22.45
CA GLY A 427 -2.62 6.00 22.12
C GLY A 427 -1.58 4.88 21.97
N SER A 428 -2.03 3.63 22.14
CA SER A 428 -1.21 2.39 22.22
C SER A 428 -0.15 2.16 21.14
N HIS A 429 -0.17 2.92 20.05
CA HIS A 429 0.81 2.90 18.98
C HIS A 429 2.12 3.64 19.31
N VAL A 430 2.06 4.75 20.02
CA VAL A 430 3.25 5.52 20.43
C VAL A 430 4.03 4.73 21.49
N ILE A 431 3.29 4.18 22.46
CA ILE A 431 3.81 3.31 23.51
C ILE A 431 4.57 2.13 22.89
N ARG A 432 3.96 1.45 21.92
CA ARG A 432 4.56 0.27 21.28
C ARG A 432 5.82 0.56 20.46
N GLN A 433 5.93 1.74 19.86
CA GLN A 433 7.14 2.15 19.16
C GLN A 433 8.29 2.42 20.15
N ILE A 434 7.99 3.10 21.24
CA ILE A 434 8.97 3.36 22.29
C ILE A 434 9.44 2.04 22.91
N GLU A 435 8.52 1.10 23.14
CA GLU A 435 8.85 -0.27 23.58
C GLU A 435 9.79 -0.99 22.58
N PHE A 436 9.59 -0.83 21.26
CA PHE A 436 10.47 -1.43 20.23
C PHE A 436 11.88 -0.87 20.30
N GLU A 437 11.99 0.46 20.33
CA GLU A 437 13.29 1.13 20.47
C GLU A 437 13.96 0.71 21.78
N LYS A 438 13.18 0.57 22.86
CA LYS A 438 13.66 0.11 24.17
C LYS A 438 14.23 -1.31 24.10
N GLY A 439 13.50 -2.27 23.52
CA GLY A 439 13.97 -3.66 23.40
C GLY A 439 15.21 -3.80 22.51
N LEU A 440 15.35 -2.96 21.48
CA LEU A 440 16.56 -2.90 20.66
C LEU A 440 17.76 -2.43 21.48
N ILE A 441 17.57 -1.39 22.31
CA ILE A 441 18.63 -0.84 23.18
C ILE A 441 18.99 -1.85 24.27
N GLU A 442 18.02 -2.51 24.91
CA GLU A 442 18.26 -3.57 25.92
C GLU A 442 19.10 -4.70 25.33
N THR A 443 18.77 -5.18 24.14
CA THR A 443 19.54 -6.25 23.49
C THR A 443 20.97 -5.80 23.13
N ILE A 444 21.16 -4.52 22.77
CA ILE A 444 22.52 -3.96 22.56
C ILE A 444 23.28 -3.91 23.88
N ILE A 445 22.64 -3.47 24.97
CA ILE A 445 23.23 -3.46 26.31
C ILE A 445 23.66 -4.87 26.70
N ASP A 446 22.78 -5.86 26.58
CA ASP A 446 23.08 -7.26 26.91
C ASP A 446 24.29 -7.77 26.12
N LYS A 447 24.33 -7.52 24.80
CA LYS A 447 25.48 -7.88 23.95
C LYS A 447 26.77 -7.20 24.40
N LEU A 448 26.71 -5.92 24.78
CA LEU A 448 27.87 -5.16 25.23
C LEU A 448 28.35 -5.62 26.61
N GLU A 449 27.44 -5.95 27.54
CA GLU A 449 27.77 -6.43 28.89
C GLU A 449 28.42 -7.82 28.86
N VAL A 450 28.04 -8.69 27.93
CA VAL A 450 28.71 -9.99 27.73
C VAL A 450 30.15 -9.84 27.24
N MET A 451 30.49 -8.71 26.61
CA MET A 451 31.81 -8.42 26.04
C MET A 451 32.65 -7.46 26.90
N SER A 452 32.09 -6.96 28.01
CA SER A 452 32.73 -6.08 29.01
C SER A 452 33.35 -6.91 30.12
#